data_AF-A0A523QSZ9-F1
#
_entry.id   AF-A0A523QSZ9-F1
#
_cell.length_a   1.000
_cell.length_b   1.000
_cell.length_c   1.000
_cell.angle_alpha   90.00
_cell.angle_beta   90.00
_cell.angle_gamma   90.00
#
_symmetry.space_group_name_H-M   'P 1'
#
loop_
_entity.id
_entity.type
_entity.pdbx_description
1 polymer ?
#
loop_
_entity_poly.entity_id
_entity_poly.type
_entity_poly.pdbx_seq_one_letter_code
_entity_poly.pdbx_strand_id
1 'polypeptide(L)'
;MIIDKNDLSVEDVVAVARYGAPLSISHKAAERIQRSRALVEKWVKEGKIIYGITTGFGALSNTRISKEDTRQLQENIIMSHSAGVGNPLPEEVVRAIMTIRVHDLSMGYSGIRLETINHLLAFLNEGICPVVPEKGSVGASGDLAPMSHLCLVLIGRGEAFYKGKRVPGKKALSSIGLSPITLEAGEGIALINGTQVMTAIATLVVQDAVRLLKMADIACAMSLEVLMGSSSEFDPRIHQLRPHPGQIAAADNMIRLTNNSEIILSHRGCARVQDAYTLRCSPQIHGASKDAVIHAKKVIEIEINSTTTNPLIFSETEELRLGGNFHGQPIAMAADYLSMGLAEYGNVSERRIERMVNPQLSELPAFLVKNGGLNSGFMIAQYTAAALVSENKVLTHPACIDSIPTSANKEDHVSMGTIAIRQCREILNNVEHVIAVEMLCAAQAYDLLTENNPLKAGKGTREAYKIIREKIPYLDKDRVLSKDIDAMVSLLRSEAIVKGVEEAVGELK
;
A
#
# COMPACT_ATOMS: atom_id res chain seq x y z
N MET A 1 -15.13 -10.92 10.59
CA MET A 1 -15.01 -9.58 11.21
C MET A 1 -16.38 -8.93 11.28
N ILE A 2 -16.71 -8.27 12.39
CA ILE A 2 -18.00 -7.58 12.58
C ILE A 2 -17.72 -6.08 12.72
N ILE A 3 -18.23 -5.28 11.78
CA ILE A 3 -18.16 -3.82 11.83
C ILE A 3 -19.20 -3.30 12.83
N ASP A 4 -18.76 -2.49 13.78
CA ASP A 4 -19.64 -1.69 14.64
C ASP A 4 -19.17 -0.23 14.71
N LYS A 5 -18.70 0.24 15.87
CA LYS A 5 -18.07 1.56 16.07
C LYS A 5 -16.59 1.42 16.48
N ASN A 6 -16.09 0.19 16.50
CA ASN A 6 -14.67 -0.05 16.73
C ASN A 6 -13.90 0.34 15.48
N ASP A 7 -12.75 0.94 15.70
CA ASP A 7 -11.84 1.30 14.62
C ASP A 7 -11.33 0.03 13.94
N LEU A 8 -11.32 0.03 12.61
CA LEU A 8 -10.64 -0.95 11.79
C LEU A 8 -9.15 -0.59 11.71
N SER A 9 -8.30 -1.58 11.95
CA SER A 9 -6.87 -1.48 11.70
C SER A 9 -6.53 -1.68 10.22
N VAL A 10 -5.29 -1.36 9.82
CA VAL A 10 -4.75 -1.71 8.50
C VAL A 10 -4.81 -3.23 8.29
N GLU A 11 -4.46 -3.98 9.31
CA GLU A 11 -4.41 -5.44 9.32
C GLU A 11 -5.80 -6.05 9.13
N ASP A 12 -6.85 -5.46 9.70
CA ASP A 12 -8.25 -5.87 9.51
C ASP A 12 -8.70 -5.73 8.06
N VAL A 13 -8.38 -4.60 7.42
CA VAL A 13 -8.70 -4.38 6.00
C VAL A 13 -7.93 -5.36 5.12
N VAL A 14 -6.65 -5.58 5.42
CA VAL A 14 -5.80 -6.56 4.72
C VAL A 14 -6.36 -7.98 4.86
N ALA A 15 -6.86 -8.35 6.04
CA ALA A 15 -7.45 -9.66 6.28
C ALA A 15 -8.65 -9.94 5.36
N VAL A 16 -9.50 -8.95 5.12
CA VAL A 16 -10.59 -9.07 4.16
C VAL A 16 -10.06 -9.04 2.72
N ALA A 17 -9.19 -8.07 2.41
CA ALA A 17 -8.72 -7.79 1.05
C ALA A 17 -7.91 -8.94 0.45
N ARG A 18 -6.93 -9.48 1.18
CA ARG A 18 -5.99 -10.50 0.70
C ARG A 18 -6.34 -11.92 1.12
N TYR A 19 -6.90 -12.09 2.30
CA TYR A 19 -7.11 -13.42 2.90
C TYR A 19 -8.57 -13.85 2.96
N GLY A 20 -9.49 -13.05 2.42
CA GLY A 20 -10.89 -13.46 2.29
C GLY A 20 -11.64 -13.55 3.61
N ALA A 21 -11.19 -12.86 4.66
CA ALA A 21 -11.90 -12.85 5.94
C ALA A 21 -13.35 -12.36 5.75
N PRO A 22 -14.36 -13.08 6.27
CA PRO A 22 -15.75 -12.70 6.08
C PRO A 22 -16.07 -11.41 6.83
N LEU A 23 -16.94 -10.59 6.26
CA LEU A 23 -17.35 -9.30 6.81
C LEU A 23 -18.86 -9.26 7.06
N SER A 24 -19.26 -8.72 8.20
CA SER A 24 -20.65 -8.40 8.51
C SER A 24 -20.75 -7.11 9.32
N ILE A 25 -21.94 -6.56 9.48
CA ILE A 25 -22.21 -5.38 10.32
C ILE A 25 -22.99 -5.79 11.56
N SER A 26 -22.80 -5.06 12.66
CA SER A 26 -23.52 -5.29 13.92
C SER A 26 -24.97 -4.80 13.84
N HIS A 27 -25.82 -5.26 14.77
CA HIS A 27 -27.18 -4.72 14.93
C HIS A 27 -27.17 -3.21 15.21
N LYS A 28 -26.21 -2.74 16.02
CA LYS A 28 -26.07 -1.31 16.35
C LYS A 28 -25.68 -0.47 15.13
N ALA A 29 -24.84 -0.99 14.24
CA ALA A 29 -24.52 -0.34 12.97
C ALA A 29 -25.76 -0.24 12.09
N ALA A 30 -26.51 -1.34 11.96
CA ALA A 30 -27.77 -1.36 11.22
C ALA A 30 -28.78 -0.32 11.74
N GLU A 31 -28.92 -0.17 13.06
CA GLU A 31 -29.77 0.86 13.67
C GLU A 31 -29.33 2.29 13.30
N ARG A 32 -28.03 2.60 13.33
CA ARG A 32 -27.52 3.93 12.95
C ARG A 32 -27.82 4.25 11.49
N ILE A 33 -27.56 3.29 10.60
CA ILE A 33 -27.88 3.39 9.17
C ILE A 33 -29.38 3.70 9.00
N GLN A 34 -30.25 2.92 9.65
CA GLN A 34 -31.70 3.09 9.56
C GLN A 34 -32.18 4.45 10.09
N ARG A 35 -31.62 4.94 11.20
CA ARG A 35 -31.97 6.28 11.75
C ARG A 35 -31.64 7.40 10.75
N SER A 36 -30.43 7.39 10.18
CA SER A 36 -30.05 8.38 9.16
C SER A 36 -30.92 8.28 7.91
N ARG A 37 -31.26 7.06 7.49
CA ARG A 37 -32.13 6.82 6.34
C ARG A 37 -33.54 7.35 6.56
N ALA A 38 -34.11 7.17 7.75
CA ALA A 38 -35.44 7.66 8.09
C ALA A 38 -35.52 9.21 7.98
N LEU A 39 -34.43 9.92 8.31
CA LEU A 39 -34.37 11.37 8.14
C LEU A 39 -34.34 11.80 6.67
N VAL A 40 -33.57 11.10 5.82
CA VAL A 40 -33.60 11.36 4.36
C VAL A 40 -35.03 11.21 3.83
N GLU A 41 -35.71 10.13 4.19
CA GLU A 41 -37.08 9.87 3.73
C GLU A 41 -38.08 10.91 4.24
N LYS A 42 -37.94 11.35 5.49
CA LYS A 42 -38.71 12.45 6.08
C LYS A 42 -38.49 13.74 5.27
N TRP A 43 -37.24 14.14 5.06
CA TRP A 43 -36.91 15.40 4.38
C TRP A 43 -37.29 15.42 2.90
N VAL A 44 -37.20 14.28 2.21
CA VAL A 44 -37.68 14.14 0.83
C VAL A 44 -39.20 14.30 0.78
N LYS A 45 -39.95 13.70 1.74
CA LYS A 45 -41.41 13.89 1.84
C LYS A 45 -41.80 15.34 2.14
N GLU A 46 -41.00 16.03 2.96
CA GLU A 46 -41.17 17.45 3.29
C GLU A 46 -40.78 18.40 2.15
N GLY A 47 -40.16 17.89 1.07
CA GLY A 47 -39.70 18.72 -0.05
C GLY A 47 -38.50 19.61 0.29
N LYS A 48 -37.69 19.23 1.30
CA LYS A 48 -36.46 19.98 1.63
C LYS A 48 -35.47 19.92 0.47
N ILE A 49 -34.77 21.03 0.26
CA ILE A 49 -33.73 21.16 -0.76
C ILE A 49 -32.40 20.67 -0.16
N ILE A 50 -31.89 19.56 -0.67
CA ILE A 50 -30.69 18.91 -0.15
C ILE A 50 -29.80 18.47 -1.32
N TYR A 51 -28.53 18.87 -1.26
CA TYR A 51 -27.50 18.53 -2.25
C TYR A 51 -27.44 17.03 -2.53
N GLY A 52 -27.54 16.65 -3.81
CA GLY A 52 -27.44 15.26 -4.28
C GLY A 52 -28.57 14.31 -3.86
N ILE A 53 -29.55 14.81 -3.08
CA ILE A 53 -30.76 14.07 -2.68
C ILE A 53 -31.96 14.60 -3.46
N THR A 54 -32.21 15.91 -3.41
CA THR A 54 -33.32 16.59 -4.12
C THR A 54 -32.83 17.68 -5.10
N THR A 55 -31.51 17.77 -5.30
CA THR A 55 -30.88 18.63 -6.32
C THR A 55 -29.84 17.88 -7.13
N GLY A 56 -29.35 18.50 -8.21
CA GLY A 56 -28.23 17.99 -9.01
C GLY A 56 -26.87 18.00 -8.29
N PHE A 57 -25.81 17.62 -9.02
CA PHE A 57 -24.45 17.45 -8.48
C PHE A 57 -23.48 18.52 -8.99
N GLY A 58 -22.42 18.82 -8.22
CA GLY A 58 -21.35 19.75 -8.62
C GLY A 58 -21.89 21.12 -9.04
N ALA A 59 -21.53 21.58 -10.24
CA ALA A 59 -22.02 22.84 -10.81
C ALA A 59 -23.55 22.92 -10.97
N LEU A 60 -24.23 21.77 -10.99
CA LEU A 60 -25.69 21.67 -11.12
C LEU A 60 -26.42 21.61 -9.77
N SER A 61 -25.73 21.88 -8.65
CA SER A 61 -26.27 21.80 -7.28
C SER A 61 -27.52 22.66 -7.03
N ASN A 62 -27.73 23.70 -7.83
CA ASN A 62 -28.86 24.62 -7.73
C ASN A 62 -30.10 24.17 -8.52
N THR A 63 -29.99 23.06 -9.27
CA THR A 63 -31.11 22.51 -10.05
C THR A 63 -31.93 21.59 -9.17
N ARG A 64 -33.21 21.91 -8.93
CA ARG A 64 -34.13 21.04 -8.20
C ARG A 64 -34.53 19.84 -9.05
N ILE A 65 -34.64 18.68 -8.40
CA ILE A 65 -35.05 17.44 -9.04
C ILE A 65 -36.43 17.05 -8.49
N SER A 66 -37.32 16.61 -9.39
CA SER A 66 -38.65 16.16 -9.01
C SER A 66 -38.57 14.86 -8.19
N LYS A 67 -39.63 14.54 -7.45
CA LYS A 67 -39.69 13.29 -6.69
C LYS A 67 -39.67 12.07 -7.62
N GLU A 68 -40.30 12.21 -8.79
CA GLU A 68 -40.41 11.19 -9.83
C GLU A 68 -39.05 10.88 -10.47
N ASP A 69 -38.22 11.91 -10.67
CA ASP A 69 -36.89 11.79 -11.29
C ASP A 69 -35.80 11.40 -10.29
N THR A 70 -36.09 11.40 -8.98
CA THR A 70 -35.08 11.20 -7.95
C THR A 70 -34.37 9.85 -8.08
N ARG A 71 -35.06 8.77 -8.43
CA ARG A 71 -34.44 7.46 -8.68
C ARG A 71 -33.59 7.45 -9.94
N GLN A 72 -34.10 8.04 -11.03
CA GLN A 72 -33.35 8.16 -12.28
C GLN A 72 -32.07 8.97 -12.10
N LEU A 73 -32.10 10.01 -11.26
CA LEU A 73 -30.92 10.80 -10.90
C LEU A 73 -29.81 9.92 -10.31
N GLN A 74 -30.15 9.00 -9.40
CA GLN A 74 -29.16 8.12 -8.75
C GLN A 74 -28.60 7.07 -9.71
N GLU A 75 -29.40 6.56 -10.65
CA GLU A 75 -28.86 5.70 -11.71
C GLU A 75 -27.93 6.49 -12.66
N ASN A 76 -28.36 7.70 -13.04
CA ASN A 76 -27.62 8.55 -13.97
C ASN A 76 -26.26 8.99 -13.42
N ILE A 77 -26.15 9.29 -12.12
CA ILE A 77 -24.86 9.66 -11.55
C ILE A 77 -23.87 8.47 -11.65
N ILE A 78 -24.30 7.25 -11.31
CA ILE A 78 -23.43 6.07 -11.44
C ILE A 78 -22.99 5.87 -12.90
N MET A 79 -23.91 5.98 -13.85
CA MET A 79 -23.57 5.81 -15.27
C MET A 79 -22.64 6.91 -15.80
N SER A 80 -23.00 8.17 -15.60
CA SER A 80 -22.26 9.32 -16.14
C SER A 80 -20.88 9.48 -15.52
N HIS A 81 -20.72 9.10 -14.25
CA HIS A 81 -19.45 9.21 -13.54
C HIS A 81 -18.56 7.98 -13.75
N SER A 82 -19.05 6.89 -14.34
CA SER A 82 -18.24 5.73 -14.73
C SER A 82 -17.36 6.00 -15.96
N ALA A 83 -16.54 7.05 -15.88
CA ALA A 83 -15.65 7.54 -16.93
C ALA A 83 -14.18 7.20 -16.67
N GLY A 84 -13.90 6.29 -15.72
CA GLY A 84 -12.56 5.80 -15.43
C GLY A 84 -11.95 5.01 -16.61
N VAL A 85 -10.63 5.05 -16.73
CA VAL A 85 -9.85 4.40 -17.80
C VAL A 85 -8.58 3.71 -17.25
N GLY A 86 -7.83 3.03 -18.12
CA GLY A 86 -6.61 2.33 -17.75
C GLY A 86 -6.85 0.87 -17.35
N ASN A 87 -5.84 0.26 -16.73
CA ASN A 87 -5.90 -1.13 -16.32
C ASN A 87 -6.95 -1.34 -15.21
N PRO A 88 -7.57 -2.52 -15.12
CA PRO A 88 -8.34 -2.89 -13.94
C PRO A 88 -7.46 -2.86 -12.68
N LEU A 89 -7.97 -2.26 -11.60
CA LEU A 89 -7.36 -2.37 -10.28
C LEU A 89 -7.29 -3.85 -9.86
N PRO A 90 -6.22 -4.27 -9.16
CA PRO A 90 -6.12 -5.63 -8.64
C PRO A 90 -7.27 -5.97 -7.68
N GLU A 91 -7.68 -7.23 -7.65
CA GLU A 91 -8.83 -7.70 -6.86
C GLU A 91 -8.70 -7.34 -5.37
N GLU A 92 -7.51 -7.51 -4.78
CA GLU A 92 -7.24 -7.10 -3.40
C GLU A 92 -7.55 -5.61 -3.13
N VAL A 93 -7.30 -4.72 -4.10
CA VAL A 93 -7.59 -3.29 -3.97
C VAL A 93 -9.09 -3.06 -3.99
N VAL A 94 -9.82 -3.69 -4.92
CA VAL A 94 -11.28 -3.56 -5.02
C VAL A 94 -11.97 -4.11 -3.77
N ARG A 95 -11.45 -5.20 -3.20
CA ARG A 95 -11.91 -5.74 -1.92
C ARG A 95 -11.62 -4.79 -0.75
N ALA A 96 -10.45 -4.15 -0.72
CA ALA A 96 -10.14 -3.12 0.28
C ALA A 96 -11.07 -1.89 0.12
N ILE A 97 -11.35 -1.44 -1.10
CA ILE A 97 -12.31 -0.35 -1.40
C ILE A 97 -13.68 -0.67 -0.82
N MET A 98 -14.21 -1.86 -1.11
CA MET A 98 -15.52 -2.29 -0.60
C MET A 98 -15.53 -2.38 0.93
N THR A 99 -14.46 -2.91 1.54
CA THR A 99 -14.33 -3.02 3.00
C THR A 99 -14.40 -1.65 3.68
N ILE A 100 -13.59 -0.70 3.21
CA ILE A 100 -13.54 0.66 3.77
C ILE A 100 -14.86 1.39 3.49
N ARG A 101 -15.46 1.23 2.31
CA ARG A 101 -16.75 1.84 2.00
C ARG A 101 -17.87 1.31 2.89
N VAL A 102 -17.92 -0.01 3.13
CA VAL A 102 -18.90 -0.59 4.05
C VAL A 102 -18.70 -0.03 5.46
N HIS A 103 -17.46 0.10 5.93
CA HIS A 103 -17.17 0.69 7.23
C HIS A 103 -17.65 2.16 7.33
N ASP A 104 -17.28 3.00 6.37
CA ASP A 104 -17.72 4.39 6.25
C ASP A 104 -19.25 4.53 6.34
N LEU A 105 -19.95 3.78 5.48
CA LEU A 105 -21.42 3.80 5.44
C LEU A 105 -22.05 3.28 6.75
N SER A 106 -21.39 2.36 7.44
CA SER A 106 -21.87 1.77 8.70
C SER A 106 -21.73 2.69 9.92
N MET A 107 -21.00 3.80 9.79
CA MET A 107 -21.01 4.85 10.80
C MET A 107 -22.36 5.57 10.86
N GLY A 108 -23.13 5.57 9.77
CA GLY A 108 -24.53 6.02 9.75
C GLY A 108 -24.71 7.51 9.50
N TYR A 109 -23.77 8.16 8.81
CA TYR A 109 -23.84 9.59 8.49
C TYR A 109 -24.23 9.89 7.03
N SER A 110 -24.48 8.87 6.21
CA SER A 110 -24.70 9.00 4.76
C SER A 110 -26.17 8.95 4.32
N GLY A 111 -27.07 8.39 5.13
CA GLY A 111 -28.47 8.20 4.77
C GLY A 111 -28.73 7.10 3.73
N ILE A 112 -27.76 6.21 3.51
CA ILE A 112 -27.89 5.06 2.62
C ILE A 112 -28.83 3.98 3.21
N ARG A 113 -29.42 3.12 2.37
CA ARG A 113 -30.19 1.97 2.86
C ARG A 113 -29.28 0.81 3.27
N LEU A 114 -29.75 0.06 4.27
CA LEU A 114 -29.13 -1.17 4.73
C LEU A 114 -29.02 -2.23 3.61
N GLU A 115 -30.03 -2.30 2.74
CA GLU A 115 -30.07 -3.21 1.59
C GLU A 115 -28.86 -3.02 0.66
N THR A 116 -28.45 -1.77 0.43
CA THR A 116 -27.33 -1.41 -0.43
C THR A 116 -26.00 -1.87 0.18
N ILE A 117 -25.83 -1.68 1.49
CA ILE A 117 -24.65 -2.17 2.23
C ILE A 117 -24.61 -3.70 2.20
N ASN A 118 -25.75 -4.37 2.33
CA ASN A 118 -25.84 -5.83 2.28
C ASN A 118 -25.40 -6.40 0.92
N HIS A 119 -25.63 -5.68 -0.19
CA HIS A 119 -25.09 -6.09 -1.50
C HIS A 119 -23.57 -6.01 -1.55
N LEU A 120 -22.96 -4.94 -1.02
CA LEU A 120 -21.50 -4.83 -0.92
C LEU A 120 -20.88 -5.91 -0.03
N LEU A 121 -21.53 -6.23 1.10
CA LEU A 121 -21.14 -7.34 1.97
C LEU A 121 -21.22 -8.68 1.23
N ALA A 122 -22.28 -8.91 0.46
CA ALA A 122 -22.42 -10.11 -0.35
C ALA A 122 -21.33 -10.20 -1.43
N PHE A 123 -20.95 -9.09 -2.07
CA PHE A 123 -19.85 -9.08 -3.04
C PHE A 123 -18.54 -9.53 -2.39
N LEU A 124 -18.21 -8.97 -1.22
CA LEU A 124 -17.01 -9.33 -0.47
C LEU A 124 -16.98 -10.81 -0.05
N ASN A 125 -18.10 -11.30 0.50
CA ASN A 125 -18.21 -12.64 1.08
C ASN A 125 -18.33 -13.74 0.01
N GLU A 126 -18.99 -13.45 -1.11
CA GLU A 126 -19.15 -14.40 -2.21
C GLU A 126 -18.05 -14.30 -3.28
N GLY A 127 -17.15 -13.31 -3.18
CA GLY A 127 -16.03 -13.15 -4.10
C GLY A 127 -16.41 -12.55 -5.46
N ILE A 128 -17.38 -11.63 -5.49
CA ILE A 128 -17.61 -10.75 -6.64
C ILE A 128 -16.68 -9.56 -6.54
N CYS A 129 -15.84 -9.37 -7.55
CA CYS A 129 -14.93 -8.23 -7.65
C CYS A 129 -15.30 -7.37 -8.87
N PRO A 130 -15.96 -6.21 -8.70
CA PRO A 130 -16.22 -5.29 -9.81
C PRO A 130 -14.95 -4.92 -10.59
N VAL A 131 -15.07 -4.74 -11.91
CA VAL A 131 -13.97 -4.24 -12.75
C VAL A 131 -13.88 -2.73 -12.58
N VAL A 132 -12.84 -2.26 -11.88
CA VAL A 132 -12.63 -0.84 -11.60
C VAL A 132 -11.38 -0.34 -12.32
N PRO A 133 -11.47 0.60 -13.27
CA PRO A 133 -10.30 1.19 -13.91
C PRO A 133 -9.49 2.05 -12.93
N GLU A 134 -8.17 2.03 -13.07
CA GLU A 134 -7.26 2.70 -12.13
C GLU A 134 -7.14 4.23 -12.29
N LYS A 135 -7.50 4.82 -13.45
CA LYS A 135 -7.34 6.27 -13.75
C LYS A 135 -8.71 6.97 -13.82
N GLY A 136 -8.75 8.23 -13.40
CA GLY A 136 -9.89 9.13 -13.57
C GLY A 136 -10.31 9.91 -12.32
N SER A 137 -9.80 9.55 -11.14
CA SER A 137 -10.02 10.32 -9.91
C SER A 137 -9.03 11.50 -9.82
N VAL A 138 -9.53 12.64 -9.34
CA VAL A 138 -8.74 13.82 -8.91
C VAL A 138 -8.67 13.94 -7.38
N GLY A 139 -9.34 13.04 -6.65
CA GLY A 139 -9.25 12.93 -5.19
C GLY A 139 -9.89 14.06 -4.38
N ALA A 140 -10.94 14.70 -4.89
CA ALA A 140 -11.44 15.95 -4.30
C ALA A 140 -12.95 16.18 -4.29
N SER A 141 -13.74 15.42 -5.06
CA SER A 141 -15.16 15.17 -4.79
C SER A 141 -15.38 13.69 -4.49
N GLY A 142 -14.34 13.07 -3.91
CA GLY A 142 -14.17 11.64 -3.80
C GLY A 142 -13.52 11.01 -5.03
N ASP A 143 -13.29 9.71 -4.93
CA ASP A 143 -12.78 8.85 -6.00
C ASP A 143 -13.90 8.47 -6.99
N LEU A 144 -14.61 9.50 -7.48
CA LEU A 144 -15.89 9.39 -8.19
C LEU A 144 -15.85 8.38 -9.33
N ALA A 145 -14.89 8.53 -10.24
CA ALA A 145 -14.84 7.70 -11.44
C ALA A 145 -14.63 6.20 -11.13
N PRO A 146 -13.58 5.79 -10.40
CA PRO A 146 -13.39 4.39 -10.04
C PRO A 146 -14.51 3.87 -9.10
N MET A 147 -15.01 4.66 -8.15
CA MET A 147 -16.13 4.24 -7.30
C MET A 147 -17.42 4.01 -8.09
N SER A 148 -17.68 4.81 -9.12
CA SER A 148 -18.86 4.63 -9.98
C SER A 148 -18.80 3.34 -10.77
N HIS A 149 -17.62 2.97 -11.28
CA HIS A 149 -17.41 1.68 -11.96
C HIS A 149 -17.69 0.48 -11.05
N LEU A 150 -17.30 0.56 -9.78
CA LEU A 150 -17.65 -0.45 -8.77
C LEU A 150 -19.17 -0.57 -8.63
N CYS A 151 -19.86 0.57 -8.54
CA CYS A 151 -21.29 0.64 -8.31
C CYS A 151 -22.15 0.24 -9.53
N LEU A 152 -21.60 0.24 -10.75
CA LEU A 152 -22.32 -0.27 -11.93
C LEU A 152 -22.84 -1.69 -11.69
N VAL A 153 -22.05 -2.54 -11.02
CA VAL A 153 -22.42 -3.94 -10.76
C VAL A 153 -23.64 -4.01 -9.83
N LEU A 154 -23.77 -3.12 -8.85
CA LEU A 154 -24.93 -3.07 -7.94
C LEU A 154 -26.24 -2.87 -8.71
N ILE A 155 -26.22 -2.02 -9.73
CA ILE A 155 -27.39 -1.72 -10.58
C ILE A 155 -27.50 -2.65 -11.80
N GLY A 156 -26.75 -3.76 -11.82
CA GLY A 156 -26.80 -4.77 -12.89
C GLY A 156 -26.14 -4.35 -14.21
N ARG A 157 -25.30 -3.31 -14.18
CA ARG A 157 -24.49 -2.83 -15.30
C ARG A 157 -23.02 -3.21 -15.08
N GLY A 158 -22.14 -2.75 -15.96
CA GLY A 158 -20.69 -2.97 -15.85
C GLY A 158 -20.29 -4.44 -15.89
N GLU A 159 -19.12 -4.74 -15.34
CA GLU A 159 -18.52 -6.07 -15.34
C GLU A 159 -17.87 -6.36 -13.98
N ALA A 160 -17.74 -7.64 -13.65
CA ALA A 160 -17.04 -8.12 -12.46
C ALA A 160 -16.22 -9.36 -12.78
N PHE A 161 -15.13 -9.57 -12.04
CA PHE A 161 -14.50 -10.87 -11.93
C PHE A 161 -15.27 -11.71 -10.89
N TYR A 162 -15.60 -12.94 -11.26
CA TYR A 162 -16.20 -13.93 -10.38
C TYR A 162 -15.62 -15.31 -10.70
N LYS A 163 -15.06 -15.99 -9.69
CA LYS A 163 -14.39 -17.30 -9.86
C LYS A 163 -13.36 -17.30 -11.01
N GLY A 164 -12.53 -16.25 -11.06
CA GLY A 164 -11.46 -16.08 -12.04
C GLY A 164 -11.92 -15.69 -13.46
N LYS A 165 -13.21 -15.40 -13.68
CA LYS A 165 -13.75 -15.02 -15.00
C LYS A 165 -14.38 -13.63 -14.96
N ARG A 166 -14.07 -12.81 -15.97
CA ARG A 166 -14.78 -11.54 -16.22
C ARG A 166 -16.17 -11.83 -16.78
N VAL A 167 -17.20 -11.31 -16.14
CA VAL A 167 -18.61 -11.52 -16.50
C VAL A 167 -19.40 -10.20 -16.42
N PRO A 168 -20.52 -10.06 -17.16
CA PRO A 168 -21.40 -8.90 -17.01
C PRO A 168 -21.96 -8.79 -15.58
N GLY A 169 -22.10 -7.57 -15.05
CA GLY A 169 -22.50 -7.34 -13.66
C GLY A 169 -23.85 -7.97 -13.28
N LYS A 170 -24.85 -7.90 -14.17
CA LYS A 170 -26.13 -8.61 -14.00
C LYS A 170 -25.95 -10.13 -13.80
N LYS A 171 -25.03 -10.74 -14.55
CA LYS A 171 -24.73 -12.17 -14.42
C LYS A 171 -24.02 -12.47 -13.10
N ALA A 172 -23.10 -11.61 -12.67
CA ALA A 172 -22.43 -11.74 -11.38
C ALA A 172 -23.45 -11.74 -10.22
N LEU A 173 -24.36 -10.75 -10.18
CA LEU A 173 -25.44 -10.68 -9.19
C LEU A 173 -26.30 -11.95 -9.17
N SER A 174 -26.80 -12.38 -10.34
CA SER A 174 -27.64 -13.58 -10.43
C SER A 174 -26.91 -14.86 -9.98
N SER A 175 -25.58 -14.90 -10.12
CA SER A 175 -24.76 -16.06 -9.73
C SER A 175 -24.68 -16.24 -8.21
N ILE A 176 -24.98 -15.19 -7.44
CA ILE A 176 -25.05 -15.21 -5.97
C ILE A 176 -26.48 -15.01 -5.46
N GLY A 177 -27.48 -15.18 -6.33
CA GLY A 177 -28.90 -15.07 -5.97
C GLY A 177 -29.42 -13.66 -5.71
N LEU A 178 -28.67 -12.62 -6.10
CA LEU A 178 -29.10 -11.22 -5.95
C LEU A 178 -29.69 -10.66 -7.24
N SER A 179 -30.59 -9.70 -7.07
CA SER A 179 -31.15 -8.88 -8.16
C SER A 179 -30.46 -7.50 -8.17
N PRO A 180 -30.42 -6.81 -9.32
CA PRO A 180 -29.97 -5.42 -9.36
C PRO A 180 -30.74 -4.53 -8.39
N ILE A 181 -30.02 -3.66 -7.68
CA ILE A 181 -30.65 -2.70 -6.76
C ILE A 181 -31.20 -1.50 -7.53
N THR A 182 -32.38 -1.03 -7.13
CA THR A 182 -32.91 0.27 -7.55
C THR A 182 -32.51 1.29 -6.49
N LEU A 183 -31.61 2.23 -6.83
CA LEU A 183 -31.11 3.24 -5.90
C LEU A 183 -32.20 4.28 -5.57
N GLU A 184 -32.27 4.67 -4.29
CA GLU A 184 -33.16 5.71 -3.79
C GLU A 184 -32.42 7.02 -3.53
N ALA A 185 -33.17 8.10 -3.28
CA ALA A 185 -32.66 9.44 -3.01
C ALA A 185 -31.41 9.44 -2.10
N GLY A 186 -30.31 10.02 -2.59
CA GLY A 186 -29.03 10.15 -1.89
C GLY A 186 -28.08 8.95 -1.96
N GLU A 187 -28.54 7.78 -2.40
CA GLU A 187 -27.68 6.57 -2.36
C GLU A 187 -26.56 6.60 -3.40
N GLY A 188 -26.81 7.15 -4.60
CA GLY A 188 -25.81 7.22 -5.66
C GLY A 188 -24.60 8.04 -5.22
N ILE A 189 -24.83 9.20 -4.62
CA ILE A 189 -23.74 10.05 -4.10
C ILE A 189 -23.06 9.43 -2.87
N ALA A 190 -23.82 8.85 -1.94
CA ALA A 190 -23.27 8.18 -0.76
C ALA A 190 -22.32 7.02 -1.14
N LEU A 191 -22.60 6.34 -2.25
CA LEU A 191 -21.75 5.25 -2.74
C LEU A 191 -20.43 5.72 -3.34
N ILE A 192 -20.41 6.86 -4.03
CA ILE A 192 -19.26 7.28 -4.85
C ILE A 192 -18.43 8.43 -4.27
N ASN A 193 -18.99 9.20 -3.35
CA ASN A 193 -18.33 10.35 -2.74
C ASN A 193 -17.53 9.92 -1.50
N GLY A 194 -16.22 10.15 -1.52
CA GLY A 194 -15.26 9.73 -0.49
C GLY A 194 -13.92 9.27 -1.05
N THR A 195 -12.96 8.98 -0.17
CA THR A 195 -11.53 8.75 -0.50
C THR A 195 -11.14 7.26 -0.57
N GLN A 196 -12.09 6.36 -0.77
CA GLN A 196 -11.91 4.93 -0.53
C GLN A 196 -10.92 4.27 -1.49
N VAL A 197 -10.74 4.78 -2.71
CA VAL A 197 -9.80 4.18 -3.68
C VAL A 197 -8.38 4.52 -3.30
N MET A 198 -8.07 5.80 -3.04
CA MET A 198 -6.74 6.17 -2.57
C MET A 198 -6.42 5.54 -1.22
N THR A 199 -7.37 5.51 -0.28
CA THR A 199 -7.17 4.93 1.05
C THR A 199 -6.96 3.43 0.97
N ALA A 200 -7.74 2.70 0.16
CA ALA A 200 -7.55 1.25 -0.04
C ALA A 200 -6.18 0.90 -0.61
N ILE A 201 -5.71 1.64 -1.62
CA ILE A 201 -4.35 1.44 -2.16
C ILE A 201 -3.33 1.76 -1.06
N ALA A 202 -3.52 2.84 -0.32
CA ALA A 202 -2.61 3.26 0.73
C ALA A 202 -2.52 2.25 1.88
N THR A 203 -3.63 1.66 2.29
CA THR A 203 -3.68 0.60 3.31
C THR A 203 -2.81 -0.59 2.91
N LEU A 204 -2.92 -1.05 1.66
CA LEU A 204 -2.14 -2.19 1.15
C LEU A 204 -0.66 -1.82 1.01
N VAL A 205 -0.36 -0.62 0.51
CA VAL A 205 1.02 -0.11 0.38
C VAL A 205 1.69 0.03 1.75
N VAL A 206 1.00 0.57 2.75
CA VAL A 206 1.52 0.71 4.11
C VAL A 206 1.79 -0.66 4.73
N GLN A 207 0.88 -1.62 4.59
CA GLN A 207 1.08 -2.99 5.08
C GLN A 207 2.35 -3.61 4.48
N ASP A 208 2.52 -3.48 3.16
CA ASP A 208 3.69 -4.01 2.47
C ASP A 208 4.97 -3.25 2.82
N ALA A 209 4.89 -1.93 3.00
CA ALA A 209 6.01 -1.11 3.44
C ALA A 209 6.50 -1.53 4.83
N VAL A 210 5.60 -1.78 5.80
CA VAL A 210 5.96 -2.27 7.15
C VAL A 210 6.76 -3.58 7.06
N ARG A 211 6.36 -4.52 6.21
CA ARG A 211 7.13 -5.74 5.94
C ARG A 211 8.50 -5.40 5.34
N LEU A 212 8.52 -4.52 4.35
CA LEU A 212 9.74 -4.13 3.64
C LEU A 212 10.78 -3.47 4.55
N LEU A 213 10.36 -2.70 5.58
CA LEU A 213 11.27 -2.08 6.56
C LEU A 213 12.17 -3.11 7.23
N LYS A 214 11.58 -4.21 7.72
CA LYS A 214 12.32 -5.30 8.38
C LYS A 214 13.25 -5.98 7.38
N MET A 215 12.77 -6.19 6.16
CA MET A 215 13.56 -6.81 5.11
C MET A 215 14.77 -5.97 4.67
N ALA A 216 14.61 -4.66 4.60
CA ALA A 216 15.69 -3.75 4.26
C ALA A 216 16.82 -3.79 5.29
N ASP A 217 16.49 -3.87 6.58
CA ASP A 217 17.50 -4.04 7.64
C ASP A 217 18.21 -5.40 7.54
N ILE A 218 17.48 -6.48 7.24
CA ILE A 218 18.06 -7.81 7.00
C ILE A 218 19.03 -7.77 5.82
N ALA A 219 18.62 -7.19 4.68
CA ALA A 219 19.47 -7.04 3.51
C ALA A 219 20.73 -6.20 3.81
N CYS A 220 20.57 -5.08 4.51
CA CYS A 220 21.68 -4.23 4.92
C CYS A 220 22.64 -4.96 5.87
N ALA A 221 22.14 -5.76 6.81
CA ALA A 221 22.97 -6.55 7.71
C ALA A 221 23.76 -7.62 6.96
N MET A 222 23.14 -8.31 5.99
CA MET A 222 23.85 -9.26 5.14
C MET A 222 24.95 -8.56 4.33
N SER A 223 24.63 -7.42 3.70
CA SER A 223 25.59 -6.60 2.95
C SER A 223 26.74 -6.09 3.82
N LEU A 224 26.46 -5.66 5.06
CA LEU A 224 27.47 -5.22 6.01
C LEU A 224 28.47 -6.33 6.29
N GLU A 225 28.01 -7.55 6.57
CA GLU A 225 28.89 -8.65 6.91
C GLU A 225 29.77 -9.06 5.74
N VAL A 226 29.21 -9.25 4.55
CA VAL A 226 30.00 -9.71 3.39
C VAL A 226 31.00 -8.66 2.89
N LEU A 227 30.79 -7.38 3.24
CA LEU A 227 31.74 -6.29 3.02
C LEU A 227 32.71 -6.09 4.19
N MET A 228 32.64 -6.95 5.22
CA MET A 228 33.43 -6.88 6.44
C MET A 228 33.33 -5.52 7.15
N GLY A 229 32.10 -4.97 7.20
CA GLY A 229 31.81 -3.72 7.89
C GLY A 229 31.89 -3.84 9.41
N SER A 230 32.03 -2.70 10.07
CA SER A 230 32.11 -2.57 11.51
C SER A 230 30.71 -2.53 12.15
N SER A 231 30.62 -3.04 13.38
CA SER A 231 29.42 -2.96 14.21
C SER A 231 29.43 -1.78 15.17
N SER A 232 30.54 -1.02 15.25
CA SER A 232 30.69 0.10 16.19
C SER A 232 29.74 1.26 15.87
N GLU A 233 29.37 1.40 14.60
CA GLU A 233 28.46 2.41 14.06
C GLU A 233 27.03 2.28 14.59
N PHE A 234 26.67 1.10 15.12
CA PHE A 234 25.34 0.80 15.64
C PHE A 234 25.22 0.95 17.16
N ASP A 235 26.30 1.39 17.83
CA ASP A 235 26.34 1.53 19.29
C ASP A 235 25.13 2.35 19.79
N PRO A 236 24.32 1.83 20.74
CA PRO A 236 23.12 2.52 21.21
C PRO A 236 23.39 3.94 21.71
N ARG A 237 24.59 4.22 22.24
CA ARG A 237 24.97 5.56 22.72
C ARG A 237 24.97 6.59 21.59
N ILE A 238 25.37 6.21 20.36
CA ILE A 238 25.35 7.10 19.20
C ILE A 238 23.91 7.51 18.89
N HIS A 239 22.99 6.54 18.87
CA HIS A 239 21.61 6.78 18.46
C HIS A 239 20.75 7.38 19.58
N GLN A 240 21.14 7.20 20.84
CA GLN A 240 20.53 7.93 21.96
C GLN A 240 20.88 9.43 21.96
N LEU A 241 22.04 9.82 21.44
CA LEU A 241 22.42 11.24 21.27
C LEU A 241 21.62 11.93 20.16
N ARG A 242 21.02 11.17 19.23
CA ARG A 242 20.14 11.68 18.17
C ARG A 242 18.88 10.79 18.05
N PRO A 243 17.89 10.95 18.96
CA PRO A 243 16.88 9.93 19.24
C PRO A 243 15.67 9.96 18.29
N HIS A 244 15.92 9.94 16.98
CA HIS A 244 14.84 9.67 16.01
C HIS A 244 14.36 8.22 16.21
N PRO A 245 13.04 7.96 16.38
CA PRO A 245 12.53 6.63 16.67
C PRO A 245 12.95 5.57 15.66
N GLY A 246 12.79 5.85 14.37
CA GLY A 246 13.23 4.94 13.32
C GLY A 246 14.74 4.68 13.33
N GLN A 247 15.55 5.69 13.66
CA GLN A 247 17.01 5.53 13.73
C GLN A 247 17.43 4.60 14.86
N ILE A 248 16.81 4.74 16.03
CA ILE A 248 17.04 3.84 17.17
C ILE A 248 16.61 2.41 16.81
N ALA A 249 15.45 2.26 16.17
CA ALA A 249 14.93 0.96 15.75
C ALA A 249 15.85 0.26 14.74
N ALA A 250 16.31 0.97 13.71
CA ALA A 250 17.23 0.43 12.71
C ALA A 250 18.58 0.00 13.34
N ALA A 251 19.15 0.80 14.24
CA ALA A 251 20.39 0.43 14.94
C ALA A 251 20.23 -0.82 15.81
N ASP A 252 19.13 -0.92 16.57
CA ASP A 252 18.81 -2.10 17.38
C ASP A 252 18.66 -3.36 16.51
N ASN A 253 17.99 -3.25 15.36
CA ASN A 253 17.88 -4.36 14.41
C ASN A 253 19.26 -4.77 13.88
N MET A 254 20.11 -3.83 13.46
CA MET A 254 21.46 -4.15 12.97
C MET A 254 22.26 -4.95 14.01
N ILE A 255 22.26 -4.53 15.29
CA ILE A 255 22.91 -5.27 16.38
C ILE A 255 22.36 -6.69 16.52
N ARG A 256 21.03 -6.85 16.52
CA ARG A 256 20.37 -8.16 16.67
C ARG A 256 20.73 -9.10 15.53
N LEU A 257 20.65 -8.59 14.30
CA LEU A 257 20.87 -9.33 13.06
C LEU A 257 22.31 -9.84 12.97
N THR A 258 23.29 -9.00 13.29
CA THR A 258 24.73 -9.31 13.16
C THR A 258 25.33 -9.88 14.45
N ASN A 259 24.51 -10.20 15.46
CA ASN A 259 24.99 -10.71 16.73
C ASN A 259 25.78 -12.02 16.53
N ASN A 260 26.94 -12.12 17.17
CA ASN A 260 27.91 -13.22 17.05
C ASN A 260 28.44 -13.48 15.63
N SER A 261 28.53 -12.46 14.79
CA SER A 261 29.20 -12.55 13.49
C SER A 261 30.69 -12.84 13.63
N GLU A 262 31.16 -13.98 13.13
CA GLU A 262 32.59 -14.26 13.00
C GLU A 262 33.22 -13.41 11.89
N ILE A 263 32.45 -12.97 10.90
CA ILE A 263 32.93 -12.12 9.80
C ILE A 263 33.28 -10.72 10.30
N ILE A 264 32.39 -10.05 11.03
CA ILE A 264 32.67 -8.73 11.60
C ILE A 264 33.86 -8.81 12.57
N LEU A 265 33.96 -9.90 13.34
CA LEU A 265 35.09 -10.13 14.24
C LEU A 265 36.42 -10.35 13.50
N SER A 266 36.40 -11.01 12.33
CA SER A 266 37.59 -11.25 11.52
C SER A 266 38.26 -9.96 11.02
N HIS A 267 37.49 -8.86 11.03
CA HIS A 267 37.94 -7.54 10.59
C HIS A 267 38.47 -6.65 11.74
N ARG A 268 38.55 -7.16 12.98
CA ARG A 268 39.12 -6.41 14.10
C ARG A 268 40.59 -6.07 13.84
N GLY A 269 40.91 -4.77 13.88
CA GLY A 269 42.27 -4.27 13.65
C GLY A 269 42.64 -4.04 12.19
N CYS A 270 41.66 -4.00 11.28
CA CYS A 270 41.90 -3.58 9.90
C CYS A 270 42.40 -2.12 9.83
N ALA A 271 43.16 -1.81 8.78
CA ALA A 271 43.58 -0.44 8.45
C ALA A 271 42.41 0.50 8.08
N ARG A 272 41.23 -0.04 7.74
CA ARG A 272 40.03 0.76 7.46
C ARG A 272 39.55 1.44 8.75
N VAL A 273 39.63 2.77 8.79
CA VAL A 273 39.25 3.58 9.96
C VAL A 273 37.73 3.80 10.03
N GLN A 274 37.06 3.88 8.89
CA GLN A 274 35.61 4.08 8.80
C GLN A 274 35.04 3.35 7.60
N ASP A 275 33.84 2.83 7.77
CA ASP A 275 33.04 2.35 6.66
C ASP A 275 32.46 3.50 5.83
N ALA A 276 32.11 3.18 4.59
CA ALA A 276 31.35 4.06 3.73
C ALA A 276 29.92 4.26 4.22
N TYR A 277 29.31 5.37 3.82
CA TYR A 277 28.01 5.81 4.36
C TYR A 277 26.87 4.83 4.11
N THR A 278 26.91 4.07 3.02
CA THR A 278 25.89 3.06 2.70
C THR A 278 25.80 1.94 3.75
N LEU A 279 26.89 1.73 4.52
CA LEU A 279 26.96 0.81 5.64
C LEU A 279 26.85 1.56 6.96
N ARG A 280 27.68 2.58 7.16
CA ARG A 280 27.79 3.32 8.42
C ARG A 280 26.58 4.17 8.75
N CYS A 281 25.99 4.81 7.75
CA CYS A 281 24.83 5.68 7.92
C CYS A 281 23.51 4.91 7.78
N SER A 282 23.53 3.57 7.78
CA SER A 282 22.33 2.77 7.58
C SER A 282 21.25 3.06 8.64
N PRO A 283 21.54 3.27 9.94
CA PRO A 283 20.49 3.59 10.90
C PRO A 283 19.83 4.93 10.61
N GLN A 284 20.61 5.93 10.19
CA GLN A 284 20.09 7.27 9.88
C GLN A 284 19.20 7.24 8.64
N ILE A 285 19.64 6.53 7.58
CA ILE A 285 18.91 6.45 6.31
C ILE A 285 17.67 5.58 6.46
N HIS A 286 17.83 4.34 6.93
CA HIS A 286 16.72 3.41 7.16
C HIS A 286 15.74 4.00 8.17
N GLY A 287 16.25 4.60 9.25
CA GLY A 287 15.42 5.21 10.28
C GLY A 287 14.52 6.33 9.77
N ALA A 288 15.02 7.22 8.90
CA ALA A 288 14.20 8.25 8.29
C ALA A 288 13.06 7.65 7.45
N SER A 289 13.35 6.59 6.68
CA SER A 289 12.34 5.89 5.90
C SER A 289 11.32 5.13 6.77
N LYS A 290 11.74 4.57 7.92
CA LYS A 290 10.80 4.01 8.92
C LYS A 290 9.86 5.07 9.46
N ASP A 291 10.37 6.25 9.80
CA ASP A 291 9.56 7.35 10.31
C ASP A 291 8.52 7.84 9.26
N ALA A 292 8.87 7.79 7.97
CA ALA A 292 7.92 8.04 6.87
C ALA A 292 6.78 7.00 6.83
N VAL A 293 7.08 5.71 6.96
CA VAL A 293 6.05 4.65 7.03
C VAL A 293 5.17 4.80 8.26
N ILE A 294 5.76 5.10 9.42
CA ILE A 294 5.01 5.32 10.68
C ILE A 294 4.04 6.50 10.52
N HIS A 295 4.49 7.60 9.91
CA HIS A 295 3.63 8.75 9.64
C HIS A 295 2.49 8.37 8.70
N ALA A 296 2.79 7.71 7.58
CA ALA A 296 1.78 7.29 6.62
C ALA A 296 0.76 6.35 7.26
N LYS A 297 1.20 5.32 8.00
CA LYS A 297 0.31 4.39 8.71
C LYS A 297 -0.69 5.13 9.60
N LYS A 298 -0.21 6.08 10.40
CA LYS A 298 -1.07 6.89 11.27
C LYS A 298 -2.13 7.67 10.49
N VAL A 299 -1.76 8.31 9.37
CA VAL A 299 -2.70 9.06 8.54
C VAL A 299 -3.74 8.12 7.91
N ILE A 300 -3.31 6.97 7.39
CA ILE A 300 -4.20 6.00 6.75
C ILE A 300 -5.16 5.37 7.76
N GLU A 301 -4.70 5.05 8.98
CA GLU A 301 -5.56 4.52 10.05
C GLU A 301 -6.67 5.50 10.45
N ILE A 302 -6.38 6.81 10.47
CA ILE A 302 -7.41 7.84 10.70
C ILE A 302 -8.42 7.83 9.54
N GLU A 303 -7.95 7.77 8.30
CA GLU A 303 -8.80 7.86 7.12
C GLU A 303 -9.69 6.61 6.93
N ILE A 304 -9.18 5.41 7.22
CA ILE A 304 -9.96 4.16 7.23
C ILE A 304 -11.21 4.32 8.11
N ASN A 305 -11.05 5.02 9.25
CA ASN A 305 -12.08 5.21 10.27
C ASN A 305 -12.80 6.57 10.15
N SER A 306 -12.68 7.24 9.01
CA SER A 306 -13.28 8.56 8.76
C SER A 306 -14.53 8.47 7.89
N THR A 307 -15.50 9.33 8.17
CA THR A 307 -16.66 9.51 7.29
C THR A 307 -16.33 10.53 6.20
N THR A 308 -16.22 10.07 4.95
CA THR A 308 -15.75 10.89 3.82
C THR A 308 -16.84 11.20 2.80
N THR A 309 -18.08 10.83 3.07
CA THR A 309 -19.26 11.23 2.27
C THR A 309 -19.66 12.69 2.51
N ASN A 310 -20.48 13.22 1.59
CA ASN A 310 -21.18 14.49 1.72
C ASN A 310 -22.52 14.46 0.93
N PRO A 311 -23.63 14.99 1.47
CA PRO A 311 -23.78 15.64 2.78
C PRO A 311 -23.59 14.69 3.97
N LEU A 312 -23.38 15.26 5.16
CA LEU A 312 -23.36 14.53 6.43
C LEU A 312 -24.69 14.69 7.17
N ILE A 313 -25.23 13.58 7.67
CA ILE A 313 -26.52 13.49 8.35
C ILE A 313 -26.30 13.13 9.82
N PHE A 314 -26.60 14.06 10.72
CA PHE A 314 -26.47 13.89 12.16
C PHE A 314 -27.82 13.48 12.73
N SER A 315 -28.02 12.18 12.88
CA SER A 315 -29.32 11.63 13.26
C SER A 315 -29.77 11.99 14.68
N GLU A 316 -28.81 12.24 15.56
CA GLU A 316 -29.01 12.60 16.96
C GLU A 316 -29.58 14.01 17.12
N THR A 317 -29.23 14.93 16.21
CA THR A 317 -29.69 16.32 16.22
C THR A 317 -30.70 16.63 15.13
N GLU A 318 -31.02 15.65 14.27
CA GLU A 318 -31.80 15.81 13.05
C GLU A 318 -31.26 16.92 12.12
N GLU A 319 -29.93 17.04 12.04
CA GLU A 319 -29.27 18.07 11.25
C GLU A 319 -28.56 17.50 10.01
N LEU A 320 -28.46 18.35 8.99
CA LEU A 320 -27.64 18.11 7.81
C LEU A 320 -26.54 19.18 7.74
N ARG A 321 -25.32 18.76 7.39
CA ARG A 321 -24.18 19.65 7.14
C ARG A 321 -23.55 19.32 5.80
N LEU A 322 -23.16 20.39 5.09
CA LEU A 322 -22.33 20.31 3.90
C LEU A 322 -20.90 20.58 4.32
N GLY A 323 -19.99 19.69 3.94
CA GLY A 323 -18.56 19.78 4.24
C GLY A 323 -17.72 19.32 3.05
N GLY A 324 -16.44 19.07 3.31
CA GLY A 324 -15.44 18.69 2.31
C GLY A 324 -14.65 17.44 2.68
N ASN A 325 -15.18 16.55 3.52
CA ASN A 325 -14.46 15.35 4.00
C ASN A 325 -14.07 14.39 2.87
N PHE A 326 -14.66 14.53 1.68
CA PHE A 326 -14.29 13.79 0.48
C PHE A 326 -12.94 14.24 -0.14
N HIS A 327 -12.32 15.30 0.38
CA HIS A 327 -11.08 15.85 -0.15
C HIS A 327 -9.86 15.12 0.43
N GLY A 328 -9.20 14.31 -0.39
CA GLY A 328 -8.14 13.39 0.02
C GLY A 328 -6.75 13.99 0.25
N GLN A 329 -6.65 15.27 0.61
CA GLN A 329 -5.35 15.94 0.78
C GLN A 329 -4.46 15.25 1.83
N PRO A 330 -4.97 14.80 2.99
CA PRO A 330 -4.15 14.11 3.98
C PRO A 330 -3.48 12.86 3.40
N ILE A 331 -4.22 12.09 2.59
CA ILE A 331 -3.71 10.88 1.94
C ILE A 331 -2.71 11.20 0.85
N ALA A 332 -2.98 12.23 0.04
CA ALA A 332 -2.07 12.66 -1.02
C ALA A 332 -0.70 13.06 -0.45
N MET A 333 -0.67 13.89 0.60
CA MET A 333 0.59 14.33 1.23
C MET A 333 1.32 13.16 1.92
N ALA A 334 0.59 12.28 2.60
CA ALA A 334 1.17 11.10 3.22
C ALA A 334 1.77 10.13 2.19
N ALA A 335 1.12 9.95 1.04
CA ALA A 335 1.59 9.11 -0.05
C ALA A 335 2.87 9.64 -0.70
N ASP A 336 2.96 10.95 -0.95
CA ASP A 336 4.17 11.56 -1.51
C ASP A 336 5.34 11.52 -0.51
N TYR A 337 5.08 11.76 0.78
CA TYR A 337 6.11 11.64 1.80
C TYR A 337 6.59 10.18 1.96
N LEU A 338 5.67 9.21 1.93
CA LEU A 338 6.01 7.79 1.92
C LEU A 338 6.83 7.40 0.68
N SER A 339 6.48 7.94 -0.50
CA SER A 339 7.21 7.71 -1.74
C SER A 339 8.68 8.11 -1.62
N MET A 340 8.96 9.27 -1.01
CA MET A 340 10.34 9.72 -0.74
C MET A 340 11.07 8.76 0.21
N GLY A 341 10.41 8.34 1.30
CA GLY A 341 10.98 7.40 2.26
C GLY A 341 11.31 6.03 1.64
N LEU A 342 10.43 5.49 0.80
CA LEU A 342 10.65 4.22 0.11
C LEU A 342 11.74 4.34 -0.98
N ALA A 343 11.74 5.43 -1.75
CA ALA A 343 12.76 5.64 -2.78
C ALA A 343 14.18 5.68 -2.20
N GLU A 344 14.36 6.26 -1.00
CA GLU A 344 15.65 6.27 -0.31
C GLU A 344 16.14 4.88 0.11
N TYR A 345 15.24 3.96 0.47
CA TYR A 345 15.61 2.55 0.68
C TYR A 345 16.19 1.93 -0.59
N GLY A 346 15.54 2.17 -1.73
CA GLY A 346 16.05 1.73 -3.03
C GLY A 346 17.43 2.33 -3.33
N ASN A 347 17.58 3.64 -3.17
CA ASN A 347 18.85 4.35 -3.39
C ASN A 347 20.00 3.72 -2.57
N VAL A 348 19.82 3.55 -1.26
CA VAL A 348 20.90 3.04 -0.40
C VAL A 348 21.18 1.55 -0.63
N SER A 349 20.13 0.75 -0.89
CA SER A 349 20.23 -0.67 -1.24
C SER A 349 21.04 -0.87 -2.53
N GLU A 350 20.75 -0.09 -3.56
CA GLU A 350 21.48 -0.18 -4.83
C GLU A 350 22.95 0.23 -4.69
N ARG A 351 23.26 1.22 -3.86
CA ARG A 351 24.66 1.55 -3.56
C ARG A 351 25.39 0.43 -2.80
N ARG A 352 24.70 -0.41 -2.02
CA ARG A 352 25.27 -1.62 -1.42
C ARG A 352 25.45 -2.73 -2.46
N ILE A 353 24.54 -2.87 -3.43
CA ILE A 353 24.73 -3.76 -4.59
C ILE A 353 26.02 -3.41 -5.33
N GLU A 354 26.19 -2.13 -5.72
CA GLU A 354 27.41 -1.66 -6.40
C GLU A 354 28.67 -2.01 -5.59
N ARG A 355 28.64 -1.79 -4.28
CA ARG A 355 29.78 -2.14 -3.43
C ARG A 355 30.15 -3.61 -3.48
N MET A 356 29.17 -4.51 -3.46
CA MET A 356 29.43 -5.95 -3.50
C MET A 356 29.98 -6.40 -4.86
N VAL A 357 29.37 -5.94 -5.95
CA VAL A 357 29.75 -6.38 -7.31
C VAL A 357 31.04 -5.74 -7.82
N ASN A 358 31.47 -4.62 -7.23
CA ASN A 358 32.68 -3.92 -7.62
C ASN A 358 33.91 -4.44 -6.83
N PRO A 359 34.88 -5.10 -7.48
CA PRO A 359 36.04 -5.70 -6.80
C PRO A 359 36.96 -4.66 -6.15
N GLN A 360 36.89 -3.39 -6.57
CA GLN A 360 37.64 -2.28 -5.95
C GLN A 360 37.05 -1.87 -4.59
N LEU A 361 35.80 -2.27 -4.32
CA LEU A 361 35.04 -1.87 -3.14
C LEU A 361 34.74 -3.03 -2.19
N SER A 362 34.69 -4.27 -2.69
CA SER A 362 34.30 -5.46 -1.90
C SER A 362 35.43 -6.39 -1.50
N GLU A 363 36.59 -6.35 -2.17
CA GLU A 363 37.62 -7.41 -2.07
C GLU A 363 37.10 -8.81 -2.52
N LEU A 364 35.97 -8.86 -3.22
CA LEU A 364 35.38 -10.06 -3.81
C LEU A 364 35.64 -10.12 -5.32
N PRO A 365 35.47 -11.30 -5.96
CA PRO A 365 35.50 -11.40 -7.42
C PRO A 365 34.53 -10.42 -8.09
N ALA A 366 34.96 -9.84 -9.21
CA ALA A 366 34.13 -8.91 -9.98
C ALA A 366 32.77 -9.53 -10.32
N PHE A 367 31.69 -8.79 -10.03
CA PHE A 367 30.31 -9.19 -10.26
C PHE A 367 29.90 -10.51 -9.58
N LEU A 368 30.61 -10.87 -8.50
CA LEU A 368 30.31 -12.01 -7.63
C LEU A 368 30.24 -13.35 -8.37
N VAL A 369 31.13 -13.55 -9.35
CA VAL A 369 31.20 -14.80 -10.12
C VAL A 369 32.64 -15.26 -10.32
N LYS A 370 32.82 -16.58 -10.44
CA LYS A 370 34.10 -17.18 -10.81
C LYS A 370 34.28 -17.14 -12.33
N ASN A 371 35.54 -17.19 -12.77
CA ASN A 371 35.91 -17.15 -14.19
C ASN A 371 35.30 -15.93 -14.91
N GLY A 372 35.39 -14.76 -14.26
CA GLY A 372 34.91 -13.50 -14.81
C GLY A 372 35.53 -13.21 -16.19
N GLY A 373 34.71 -12.70 -17.10
CA GLY A 373 35.05 -12.50 -18.51
C GLY A 373 34.43 -13.56 -19.42
N LEU A 374 34.32 -14.81 -18.97
CA LEU A 374 33.41 -15.79 -19.57
C LEU A 374 32.02 -15.70 -18.96
N ASN A 375 31.95 -15.56 -17.63
CA ASN A 375 30.73 -15.25 -16.90
C ASN A 375 30.67 -13.77 -16.55
N SER A 376 29.45 -13.22 -16.54
CA SER A 376 29.14 -11.83 -16.15
C SER A 376 28.51 -11.74 -14.76
N GLY A 377 28.03 -12.84 -14.19
CA GLY A 377 27.51 -12.88 -12.83
C GLY A 377 26.37 -11.90 -12.62
N PHE A 378 26.46 -11.09 -11.56
CA PHE A 378 25.44 -10.12 -11.17
C PHE A 378 25.53 -8.76 -11.88
N MET A 379 26.38 -8.62 -12.91
CA MET A 379 26.58 -7.36 -13.64
C MET A 379 25.25 -6.74 -14.13
N ILE A 380 24.42 -7.52 -14.81
CA ILE A 380 23.16 -7.00 -15.37
C ILE A 380 22.07 -6.89 -14.30
N ALA A 381 22.11 -7.71 -13.25
CA ALA A 381 21.19 -7.56 -12.11
C ALA A 381 21.41 -6.19 -11.41
N GLN A 382 22.66 -5.74 -11.31
CA GLN A 382 22.97 -4.39 -10.86
C GLN A 382 22.35 -3.32 -11.79
N TYR A 383 22.41 -3.50 -13.11
CA TYR A 383 21.85 -2.52 -14.05
C TYR A 383 20.33 -2.40 -13.86
N THR A 384 19.65 -3.53 -13.67
CA THR A 384 18.24 -3.55 -13.32
C THR A 384 17.97 -2.75 -12.04
N ALA A 385 18.71 -2.99 -10.96
CA ALA A 385 18.55 -2.23 -9.72
C ALA A 385 18.79 -0.73 -9.92
N ALA A 386 19.86 -0.34 -10.62
CA ALA A 386 20.18 1.05 -10.92
C ALA A 386 19.10 1.76 -11.75
N ALA A 387 18.53 1.07 -12.74
CA ALA A 387 17.44 1.61 -13.55
C ALA A 387 16.17 1.87 -12.71
N LEU A 388 15.76 0.90 -11.89
CA LEU A 388 14.58 1.02 -11.01
C LEU A 388 14.72 2.17 -10.01
N VAL A 389 15.90 2.30 -9.41
CA VAL A 389 16.20 3.42 -8.51
C VAL A 389 16.19 4.76 -9.24
N SER A 390 16.68 4.81 -10.48
CA SER A 390 16.60 6.03 -11.29
C SER A 390 15.17 6.39 -11.66
N GLU A 391 14.33 5.41 -11.96
CA GLU A 391 12.91 5.60 -12.27
C GLU A 391 12.14 6.15 -11.07
N ASN A 392 12.43 5.64 -9.86
CA ASN A 392 11.83 6.13 -8.62
C ASN A 392 12.04 7.64 -8.42
N LYS A 393 13.17 8.21 -8.85
CA LYS A 393 13.44 9.66 -8.73
C LYS A 393 12.44 10.51 -9.51
N VAL A 394 11.96 10.00 -10.66
CA VAL A 394 10.91 10.65 -11.44
C VAL A 394 9.55 10.43 -10.79
N LEU A 395 9.28 9.22 -10.32
CA LEU A 395 8.02 8.88 -9.66
C LEU A 395 7.81 9.62 -8.32
N THR A 396 8.87 10.06 -7.64
CA THR A 396 8.79 10.85 -6.42
C THR A 396 8.39 12.31 -6.63
N HIS A 397 8.17 12.76 -7.86
CA HIS A 397 7.62 14.10 -8.09
C HIS A 397 6.22 14.19 -7.46
N PRO A 398 5.99 15.10 -6.50
CA PRO A 398 4.79 15.07 -5.68
C PRO A 398 3.55 15.44 -6.49
N ALA A 399 2.55 14.55 -6.48
CA ALA A 399 1.25 14.83 -7.09
C ALA A 399 0.36 15.69 -6.17
N CYS A 400 0.58 15.65 -4.84
CA CYS A 400 -0.28 16.34 -3.86
C CYS A 400 -0.21 17.87 -3.91
N ILE A 401 0.77 18.43 -4.61
CA ILE A 401 0.93 19.88 -4.81
C ILE A 401 0.38 20.36 -6.16
N ASP A 402 -0.09 19.45 -7.01
CA ASP A 402 -0.75 19.78 -8.26
C ASP A 402 -2.28 19.82 -8.07
N SER A 403 -2.95 20.67 -8.84
CA SER A 403 -4.40 20.80 -8.85
C SER A 403 -4.87 21.46 -10.14
N ILE A 404 -5.82 20.84 -10.83
CA ILE A 404 -6.45 21.39 -12.03
C ILE A 404 -7.93 21.61 -11.74
N PRO A 405 -8.46 22.84 -11.85
CA PRO A 405 -9.88 23.12 -11.65
C PRO A 405 -10.77 22.32 -12.61
N THR A 406 -11.81 21.67 -12.09
CA THR A 406 -12.80 20.92 -12.87
C THR A 406 -14.23 21.39 -12.56
N SER A 407 -15.22 20.78 -13.22
CA SER A 407 -16.64 21.02 -12.94
C SER A 407 -17.03 22.51 -12.96
N ALA A 408 -16.57 23.24 -13.99
CA ALA A 408 -16.79 24.69 -14.15
C ALA A 408 -16.34 25.52 -12.93
N ASN A 409 -15.16 25.21 -12.36
CA ASN A 409 -14.58 25.81 -11.16
C ASN A 409 -15.39 25.58 -9.88
N LYS A 410 -16.30 24.60 -9.86
CA LYS A 410 -16.91 24.15 -8.61
C LYS A 410 -15.93 23.31 -7.78
N GLU A 411 -15.08 22.55 -8.47
CA GLU A 411 -13.95 21.81 -7.93
C GLU A 411 -12.68 22.54 -8.34
N ASP A 412 -12.44 23.69 -7.73
CA ASP A 412 -11.34 24.62 -8.04
C ASP A 412 -10.01 24.23 -7.39
N HIS A 413 -10.05 23.35 -6.40
CA HIS A 413 -8.87 22.72 -5.79
C HIS A 413 -9.11 21.22 -5.58
N VAL A 414 -8.12 20.40 -5.93
CA VAL A 414 -8.16 18.95 -5.81
C VAL A 414 -6.86 18.36 -5.26
N SER A 415 -6.88 17.12 -4.75
CA SER A 415 -5.71 16.55 -4.04
C SER A 415 -4.77 15.70 -4.90
N MET A 416 -5.25 15.19 -6.03
CA MET A 416 -4.56 14.19 -6.85
C MET A 416 -4.12 12.93 -6.08
N GLY A 417 -4.76 12.62 -4.95
CA GLY A 417 -4.32 11.55 -4.04
C GLY A 417 -4.24 10.14 -4.63
N THR A 418 -5.08 9.81 -5.63
CA THR A 418 -4.98 8.52 -6.33
C THR A 418 -3.75 8.42 -7.22
N ILE A 419 -3.25 9.54 -7.76
CA ILE A 419 -2.01 9.58 -8.55
C ILE A 419 -0.83 9.37 -7.60
N ALA A 420 -0.77 10.15 -6.51
CA ALA A 420 0.27 10.06 -5.47
C ALA A 420 0.44 8.62 -4.96
N ILE A 421 -0.65 7.97 -4.55
CA ILE A 421 -0.54 6.63 -3.96
C ILE A 421 -0.25 5.53 -4.99
N ARG A 422 -0.65 5.71 -6.25
CA ARG A 422 -0.27 4.78 -7.31
C ARG A 422 1.21 4.88 -7.66
N GLN A 423 1.76 6.09 -7.71
CA GLN A 423 3.21 6.29 -7.85
C GLN A 423 3.95 5.66 -6.67
N CYS A 424 3.47 5.88 -5.44
CA CYS A 424 4.00 5.26 -4.24
C CYS A 424 4.01 3.73 -4.32
N ARG A 425 2.92 3.12 -4.82
CA ARG A 425 2.82 1.66 -5.01
C ARG A 425 3.85 1.15 -6.03
N GLU A 426 4.08 1.90 -7.11
CA GLU A 426 5.09 1.52 -8.09
C GLU A 426 6.51 1.64 -7.53
N ILE A 427 6.80 2.71 -6.78
CA ILE A 427 8.07 2.86 -6.07
C ILE A 427 8.29 1.68 -5.11
N LEU A 428 7.27 1.29 -4.35
CA LEU A 428 7.33 0.12 -3.47
C LEU A 428 7.71 -1.15 -4.25
N ASN A 429 7.04 -1.43 -5.37
CA ASN A 429 7.35 -2.57 -6.23
C ASN A 429 8.82 -2.53 -6.72
N ASN A 430 9.29 -1.36 -7.17
CA ASN A 430 10.65 -1.17 -7.63
C ASN A 430 11.67 -1.44 -6.51
N VAL A 431 11.41 -0.94 -5.30
CA VAL A 431 12.29 -1.13 -4.14
C VAL A 431 12.32 -2.60 -3.69
N GLU A 432 11.20 -3.33 -3.77
CA GLU A 432 11.20 -4.78 -3.51
C GLU A 432 12.16 -5.54 -4.45
N HIS A 433 12.20 -5.18 -5.74
CA HIS A 433 13.13 -5.79 -6.70
C HIS A 433 14.58 -5.40 -6.42
N VAL A 434 14.84 -4.13 -6.05
CA VAL A 434 16.18 -3.68 -5.69
C VAL A 434 16.69 -4.44 -4.46
N ILE A 435 15.89 -4.55 -3.40
CA ILE A 435 16.24 -5.30 -2.19
C ILE A 435 16.41 -6.79 -2.50
N ALA A 436 15.59 -7.36 -3.40
CA ALA A 436 15.76 -8.74 -3.85
C ALA A 436 17.14 -8.95 -4.52
N VAL A 437 17.56 -8.04 -5.41
CA VAL A 437 18.90 -8.10 -6.01
C VAL A 437 19.98 -7.95 -4.95
N GLU A 438 19.82 -7.04 -3.98
CA GLU A 438 20.76 -6.89 -2.86
C GLU A 438 20.94 -8.20 -2.09
N MET A 439 19.85 -8.87 -1.72
CA MET A 439 19.91 -10.12 -0.94
C MET A 439 20.50 -11.28 -1.75
N LEU A 440 20.24 -11.34 -3.05
CA LEU A 440 20.89 -12.31 -3.95
C LEU A 440 22.40 -12.09 -4.01
N CYS A 441 22.83 -10.84 -4.20
CA CYS A 441 24.24 -10.44 -4.18
C CYS A 441 24.88 -10.76 -2.83
N ALA A 442 24.23 -10.44 -1.71
CA ALA A 442 24.77 -10.68 -0.38
C ALA A 442 24.88 -12.18 -0.08
N ALA A 443 23.90 -13.00 -0.46
CA ALA A 443 24.00 -14.45 -0.31
C ALA A 443 25.14 -15.03 -1.17
N GLN A 444 25.30 -14.56 -2.40
CA GLN A 444 26.40 -14.99 -3.29
C GLN A 444 27.77 -14.55 -2.74
N ALA A 445 27.86 -13.33 -2.24
CA ALA A 445 29.06 -12.78 -1.63
C ALA A 445 29.46 -13.59 -0.38
N TYR A 446 28.49 -14.02 0.43
CA TYR A 446 28.76 -14.87 1.59
C TYR A 446 29.34 -16.23 1.18
N ASP A 447 28.80 -16.87 0.13
CA ASP A 447 29.36 -18.13 -0.39
C ASP A 447 30.82 -17.96 -0.83
N LEU A 448 31.10 -16.90 -1.59
CA LEU A 448 32.45 -16.61 -2.11
C LEU A 448 33.44 -16.27 -1.00
N LEU A 449 33.00 -15.48 -0.01
CA LEU A 449 33.82 -15.08 1.12
C LEU A 449 34.22 -16.28 2.00
N THR A 450 33.30 -17.23 2.18
CA THR A 450 33.45 -18.34 3.13
C THR A 450 33.95 -19.64 2.52
N GLU A 451 34.08 -19.72 1.19
CA GLU A 451 34.53 -20.92 0.48
C GLU A 451 35.87 -21.47 1.00
N ASN A 452 36.86 -20.59 1.21
CA ASN A 452 38.22 -20.98 1.63
C ASN A 452 38.49 -20.74 3.12
N ASN A 453 37.60 -20.02 3.81
CA ASN A 453 37.69 -19.74 5.23
C ASN A 453 36.28 -19.74 5.84
N PRO A 454 35.82 -20.86 6.41
CA PRO A 454 34.44 -21.02 6.84
C PRO A 454 34.14 -20.16 8.08
N LEU A 455 33.71 -18.92 7.84
CA LEU A 455 33.26 -17.96 8.85
C LEU A 455 31.74 -17.97 8.95
N LYS A 456 31.21 -17.89 10.16
CA LYS A 456 29.77 -17.78 10.40
C LYS A 456 29.31 -16.33 10.39
N ALA A 457 28.31 -16.06 9.55
CA ALA A 457 27.50 -14.85 9.68
C ALA A 457 26.77 -14.79 11.03
N GLY A 458 26.31 -13.60 11.39
CA GLY A 458 25.52 -13.32 12.58
C GLY A 458 24.24 -14.14 12.63
N LYS A 459 23.64 -14.25 13.81
CA LYS A 459 22.50 -15.14 14.04
C LYS A 459 21.34 -14.91 13.07
N GLY A 460 20.96 -13.65 12.85
CA GLY A 460 19.84 -13.30 11.98
C GLY A 460 20.17 -13.42 10.50
N THR A 461 21.29 -12.83 10.08
CA THR A 461 21.74 -12.86 8.67
C THR A 461 22.05 -14.27 8.18
N ARG A 462 22.60 -15.14 9.04
CA ARG A 462 22.80 -16.56 8.72
C ARG A 462 21.48 -17.29 8.47
N GLU A 463 20.44 -16.96 9.23
CA GLU A 463 19.12 -17.57 9.04
C GLU A 463 18.49 -17.11 7.72
N ALA A 464 18.56 -15.80 7.43
CA ALA A 464 18.14 -15.26 6.14
C ALA A 464 18.88 -15.95 4.97
N TYR A 465 20.21 -16.09 5.06
CA TYR A 465 21.02 -16.77 4.05
C TYR A 465 20.56 -18.22 3.79
N LYS A 466 20.29 -19.01 4.85
CA LYS A 466 19.81 -20.40 4.68
C LYS A 466 18.50 -20.44 3.92
N ILE A 467 17.52 -19.62 4.31
CA ILE A 467 16.20 -19.57 3.69
C ILE A 467 16.33 -19.19 2.20
N ILE A 468 17.22 -18.24 1.87
CA ILE A 468 17.52 -17.89 0.48
C ILE A 468 18.09 -19.10 -0.26
N ARG A 469 19.09 -19.79 0.29
CA ARG A 469 19.76 -20.92 -0.38
C ARG A 469 18.91 -22.18 -0.50
N GLU A 470 17.92 -22.36 0.36
CA GLU A 470 16.91 -23.42 0.22
C GLU A 470 16.05 -23.26 -1.04
N LYS A 471 15.91 -22.04 -1.57
CA LYS A 471 15.11 -21.75 -2.77
C LYS A 471 15.91 -21.33 -3.98
N ILE A 472 17.02 -20.63 -3.76
CA ILE A 472 17.79 -19.97 -4.80
C ILE A 472 19.24 -20.45 -4.72
N PRO A 473 19.69 -21.29 -5.66
CA PRO A 473 21.02 -21.91 -5.60
C PRO A 473 22.14 -20.90 -5.84
N TYR A 474 23.35 -21.25 -5.39
CA TYR A 474 24.59 -20.54 -5.71
C TYR A 474 24.75 -20.30 -7.22
N LEU A 475 25.27 -19.15 -7.62
CA LEU A 475 25.57 -18.82 -9.01
C LEU A 475 27.01 -19.23 -9.36
N ASP A 476 27.18 -20.47 -9.82
CA ASP A 476 28.49 -20.99 -10.27
C ASP A 476 28.88 -20.47 -11.67
N LYS A 477 27.90 -20.46 -12.58
CA LYS A 477 28.01 -19.94 -13.95
C LYS A 477 26.76 -19.16 -14.32
N ASP A 478 26.85 -18.35 -15.38
CA ASP A 478 25.72 -17.54 -15.83
C ASP A 478 24.46 -18.37 -16.10
N ARG A 479 23.32 -17.83 -15.67
CA ARG A 479 21.98 -18.36 -15.94
C ARG A 479 20.98 -17.21 -16.06
N VAL A 480 19.74 -17.54 -16.39
CA VAL A 480 18.66 -16.55 -16.50
C VAL A 480 18.30 -16.00 -15.12
N LEU A 481 18.90 -14.86 -14.73
CA LEU A 481 18.77 -14.27 -13.40
C LEU A 481 17.37 -13.72 -13.09
N SER A 482 16.55 -13.40 -14.09
CA SER A 482 15.18 -12.93 -13.84
C SER A 482 14.37 -13.93 -13.01
N LYS A 483 14.59 -15.23 -13.22
CA LYS A 483 13.93 -16.29 -12.42
C LYS A 483 14.35 -16.26 -10.95
N ASP A 484 15.62 -15.94 -10.68
CA ASP A 484 16.12 -15.84 -9.31
C ASP A 484 15.61 -14.56 -8.64
N ILE A 485 15.55 -13.45 -9.39
CA ILE A 485 14.97 -12.19 -8.91
C ILE A 485 13.49 -12.38 -8.56
N ASP A 486 12.71 -13.00 -9.44
CA ASP A 486 11.29 -13.28 -9.22
C ASP A 486 11.08 -14.20 -8.00
N ALA A 487 11.92 -15.23 -7.84
CA ALA A 487 11.91 -16.12 -6.69
C ALA A 487 12.25 -15.37 -5.39
N MET A 488 13.22 -14.45 -5.45
CA MET A 488 13.62 -13.66 -4.30
C MET A 488 12.51 -12.66 -3.90
N VAL A 489 11.89 -11.95 -4.86
CA VAL A 489 10.72 -11.09 -4.61
C VAL A 489 9.57 -11.88 -3.99
N SER A 490 9.32 -13.11 -4.48
CA SER A 490 8.31 -14.00 -3.91
C SER A 490 8.62 -14.38 -2.45
N LEU A 491 9.89 -14.64 -2.13
CA LEU A 491 10.37 -14.86 -0.75
C LEU A 491 10.22 -13.62 0.13
N LEU A 492 10.45 -12.42 -0.40
CA LEU A 492 10.23 -11.18 0.34
C LEU A 492 8.77 -11.05 0.75
N ARG A 493 7.85 -11.32 -0.18
CA ARG A 493 6.40 -11.19 0.01
C ARG A 493 5.78 -12.29 0.87
N SER A 494 6.38 -13.48 0.93
CA SER A 494 5.87 -14.59 1.75
C SER A 494 6.17 -14.44 3.24
N GLU A 495 6.95 -13.43 3.64
CA GLU A 495 7.43 -13.18 5.01
C GLU A 495 8.28 -14.31 5.62
N ALA A 496 8.67 -15.32 4.82
CA ALA A 496 9.40 -16.48 5.33
C ALA A 496 10.72 -16.07 5.97
N ILE A 497 11.44 -15.14 5.33
CA ILE A 497 12.72 -14.62 5.84
C ILE A 497 12.51 -13.82 7.12
N VAL A 498 11.57 -12.88 7.16
CA VAL A 498 11.31 -12.08 8.38
C VAL A 498 10.95 -12.99 9.54
N LYS A 499 10.04 -13.95 9.35
CA LYS A 499 9.62 -14.89 10.40
C LYS A 499 10.77 -15.74 10.90
N GLY A 500 11.53 -16.37 10.01
CA GLY A 500 12.67 -17.21 10.41
C GLY A 500 13.77 -16.41 11.13
N VAL A 501 14.02 -15.17 10.68
CA VAL A 501 14.96 -14.27 11.36
C VAL A 501 14.46 -13.87 12.74
N GLU A 502 13.19 -13.47 12.87
CA GLU A 502 12.60 -13.07 14.16
C GLU A 502 12.52 -14.24 15.16
N GLU A 503 12.31 -15.47 14.69
CA GLU A 503 12.44 -16.68 15.52
C GLU A 503 13.88 -16.84 16.07
N ALA A 504 14.89 -16.44 15.29
CA ALA A 504 16.29 -16.55 15.67
C ALA A 504 16.81 -15.42 16.58
N VAL A 505 16.31 -14.19 16.41
CA VAL A 505 16.85 -12.98 17.10
C VAL A 505 15.82 -12.16 17.88
N GLY A 506 14.56 -12.59 17.91
CA GLY A 506 13.43 -11.83 18.43
C GLY A 506 12.86 -10.85 17.41
N GLU A 507 11.74 -10.23 17.77
CA GLU A 507 11.03 -9.27 16.91
C GLU A 507 11.94 -8.12 16.46
N LEU A 508 11.91 -7.84 15.16
CA LEU A 508 12.56 -6.69 14.55
C LEU A 508 11.61 -5.48 14.61
N LYS A 509 12.17 -4.31 14.87
CA LYS A 509 11.42 -3.06 15.06
C LYS A 509 11.17 -2.29 13.79
#